data_AF-A0A9D8S5P6-F1
#
_entry.id   AF-A0A9D8S5P6-F1
#
_cell.length_a   1.000
_cell.length_b   1.000
_cell.length_c   1.000
_cell.angle_alpha   90.00
_cell.angle_beta   90.00
_cell.angle_gamma   90.00
#
_symmetry.space_group_name_H-M   'P 1'
#
loop_
_entity.id
_entity.type
_entity.pdbx_description
1 polymer ?
#
loop_
_entity_poly.entity_id
_entity_poly.type
_entity_poly.pdbx_seq_one_letter_code
_entity_poly.pdbx_strand_id
1 'polypeptide(L)' 'MANKKIENTSGEKLVSVFIPKQSRNDTERFVAVNGERILVQTGKTVEIPQRFAEVIKNSEEMAAVSAAYIDANISL' A
#
# COMPACT_ATOMS: atom_id res chain seq x y z
N MET A 1 -11.16 -18.13 -3.52
CA MET A 1 -11.01 -16.66 -3.39
C MET A 1 -10.13 -16.19 -4.53
N ALA A 2 -10.64 -15.35 -5.44
CA ALA A 2 -9.91 -14.96 -6.64
C ALA A 2 -8.93 -13.81 -6.32
N ASN A 3 -7.63 -14.06 -6.52
CA ASN A 3 -6.62 -13.01 -6.49
C ASN A 3 -6.82 -12.12 -7.72
N LYS A 4 -7.20 -10.87 -7.50
CA LYS A 4 -7.36 -9.89 -8.58
C LYS A 4 -5.96 -9.46 -9.02
N LYS A 5 -5.52 -9.95 -10.18
CA LYS A 5 -4.29 -9.47 -10.83
C LYS A 5 -4.55 -8.07 -11.39
N ILE A 6 -3.68 -7.13 -11.06
CA ILE A 6 -3.68 -5.80 -11.69
C ILE A 6 -2.88 -5.92 -12.99
N GLU A 7 -3.47 -5.50 -14.10
CA GLU A 7 -2.87 -5.65 -15.43
C GLU A 7 -1.55 -4.88 -15.52
N ASN A 8 -0.50 -5.56 -15.98
CA ASN A 8 0.85 -5.02 -16.09
C ASN A 8 1.19 -4.81 -17.56
N THR A 9 1.19 -3.56 -18.01
CA THR A 9 1.46 -3.20 -19.41
C THR A 9 2.97 -3.17 -19.71
N SER A 10 3.86 -3.30 -18.71
CA SER A 10 5.29 -2.99 -18.85
C SER A 10 6.26 -4.15 -18.56
N GLY A 11 5.77 -5.39 -18.38
CA GLY A 11 6.63 -6.55 -18.12
C GLY A 11 7.36 -6.53 -16.76
N GLU A 12 6.93 -5.66 -15.84
CA GLU A 12 7.56 -5.52 -14.52
C GLU A 12 7.34 -6.73 -13.61
N LYS A 13 8.24 -6.91 -12.64
CA LYS A 13 8.10 -7.91 -11.59
C LYS A 13 6.85 -7.61 -10.75
N LEU A 14 5.96 -8.60 -10.67
CA LEU A 14 4.83 -8.58 -9.74
C LEU A 14 5.29 -9.06 -8.36
N VAL A 15 4.86 -8.36 -7.32
CA VAL A 15 5.13 -8.70 -5.92
C VAL A 15 3.83 -8.70 -5.13
N SER A 16 3.75 -9.59 -4.14
CA SER A 16 2.61 -9.68 -3.24
C SER A 16 2.68 -8.60 -2.17
N VAL A 17 1.60 -7.84 -2.02
CA VAL A 17 1.44 -6.80 -1.00
C VAL A 17 0.14 -7.04 -0.24
N PHE A 18 0.16 -6.74 1.06
CA PHE A 18 -1.01 -6.76 1.92
C PHE A 18 -1.14 -5.41 2.62
N ILE A 19 -2.27 -4.73 2.42
CA ILE A 19 -2.59 -3.48 3.13
C ILE A 19 -3.65 -3.80 4.18
N PRO A 20 -3.41 -3.55 5.48
CA PRO A 20 -4.42 -3.77 6.52
C PRO A 20 -5.58 -2.78 6.38
N LYS A 21 -6.78 -3.21 6.80
CA LYS A 21 -7.95 -2.32 6.85
C LYS A 21 -7.89 -1.43 8.07
N GLN A 22 -8.18 -0.14 7.90
CA GLN A 22 -8.32 0.80 9.02
C GLN A 22 -9.74 0.85 9.57
N SER A 23 -10.75 0.49 8.77
CA SER A 23 -12.15 0.44 9.21
C SER A 23 -12.97 -0.54 8.35
N ARG A 24 -14.23 -0.80 8.73
CA ARG A 24 -15.13 -1.68 7.96
C ARG A 24 -15.34 -1.22 6.51
N ASN A 25 -15.35 0.10 6.29
CA ASN A 25 -15.60 0.72 4.98
C ASN A 25 -14.31 1.05 4.23
N ASP A 26 -13.14 0.76 4.81
CA ASP A 26 -11.85 0.88 4.14
C ASP A 26 -11.64 -0.35 3.26
N THR A 27 -12.02 -0.24 1.98
CA THR A 27 -12.03 -1.36 1.03
C THR A 27 -10.85 -1.33 0.07
N GLU A 28 -10.38 -0.14 -0.31
CA GLU A 28 -9.39 0.04 -1.37
C GLU A 28 -8.50 1.26 -1.10
N ARG A 29 -7.24 1.19 -1.54
CA ARG A 29 -6.27 2.29 -1.53
C ARG A 29 -5.87 2.66 -2.94
N PHE A 30 -5.87 3.96 -3.21
CA PHE A 30 -5.39 4.52 -4.46
C PHE A 30 -3.89 4.78 -4.36
N VAL A 31 -3.12 4.25 -5.31
CA VAL A 31 -1.65 4.40 -5.35
C VAL A 31 -1.25 4.91 -6.72
N ALA A 32 -0.48 6.00 -6.75
CA ALA A 32 -0.01 6.63 -7.99
C ALA A 32 1.52 6.75 -8.00
N VAL A 33 2.12 6.43 -9.15
CA VAL A 33 3.57 6.49 -9.39
C VAL A 33 3.79 7.05 -10.79
N ASN A 34 4.51 8.18 -10.88
CA ASN A 34 4.91 8.80 -12.16
C ASN A 34 3.78 8.98 -13.20
N GLY A 35 2.58 9.37 -12.74
CA GLY A 35 1.41 9.58 -13.61
C GLY A 35 0.58 8.32 -13.89
N GLU A 36 1.09 7.14 -13.54
CA GLU A 36 0.32 5.90 -13.54
C GLU A 36 -0.34 5.66 -12.19
N ARG A 37 -1.47 4.97 -12.19
CA ARG A 37 -2.29 4.75 -10.99
C ARG A 37 -2.92 3.38 -10.97
N ILE A 38 -2.97 2.80 -9.80
CA ILE A 38 -3.66 1.54 -9.53
C ILE A 38 -4.54 1.69 -8.29
N LEU A 39 -5.49 0.78 -8.19
CA LEU A 39 -6.42 0.71 -7.07
C LEU A 39 -6.27 -0.66 -6.41
N VAL A 40 -5.77 -0.66 -5.18
CA VAL A 40 -5.28 -1.82 -4.44
C VAL A 40 -6.31 -2.20 -3.37
N GLN A 41 -6.74 -3.46 -3.30
CA GLN A 41 -7.72 -3.88 -2.29
C GLN A 41 -7.06 -4.00 -0.92
N THR A 42 -7.71 -3.47 0.11
CA THR A 42 -7.28 -3.63 1.51
C THR A 42 -7.84 -4.90 2.14
N GLY A 43 -7.14 -5.44 3.13
CA GLY A 43 -7.49 -6.67 3.82
C GLY A 43 -7.34 -7.94 2.99
N LYS A 44 -6.63 -7.87 1.86
CA LYS A 44 -6.32 -9.01 1.01
C LYS A 44 -4.89 -8.91 0.49
N THR A 45 -4.25 -10.05 0.31
CA THR A 45 -2.97 -10.12 -0.40
C THR A 45 -3.22 -10.00 -1.90
N VAL A 46 -2.55 -9.06 -2.55
CA VAL A 46 -2.70 -8.76 -3.98
C VAL A 46 -1.35 -8.68 -4.67
N GLU A 47 -1.28 -9.14 -5.92
CA GLU A 47 -0.08 -9.05 -6.74
C GLU A 47 -0.11 -7.75 -7.56
N ILE A 48 0.89 -6.89 -7.35
CA ILE A 48 1.00 -5.58 -7.99
C ILE A 48 2.43 -5.36 -8.55
N PRO A 49 2.62 -4.46 -9.52
CA PRO A 49 3.97 -4.13 -9.98
C PRO A 49 4.84 -3.57 -8.86
N GLN A 50 6.12 -3.96 -8.85
CA GLN A 50 7.07 -3.63 -7.78
C GLN A 50 7.13 -2.14 -7.45
N ARG A 51 7.09 -1.25 -8.46
CA ARG A 51 7.12 0.21 -8.24
C ARG A 51 6.00 0.71 -7.32
N PHE A 52 4.81 0.13 -7.41
CA PHE A 52 3.68 0.51 -6.54
C PHE A 52 3.83 -0.10 -5.15
N ALA A 53 4.39 -1.30 -5.05
CA ALA A 53 4.67 -1.95 -3.77
C ALA A 53 5.71 -1.18 -2.95
N GLU A 54 6.75 -0.67 -3.60
CA GLU A 54 7.76 0.18 -2.95
C GLU A 54 7.14 1.43 -2.34
N VAL A 55 6.22 2.11 -3.05
CA VAL A 55 5.53 3.29 -2.51
C VAL A 55 4.65 2.95 -1.31
N ILE A 56 3.96 1.81 -1.34
CA ILE A 56 3.17 1.35 -0.19
C ILE A 56 4.08 1.11 1.02
N LYS A 57 5.19 0.39 0.84
CA LYS A 57 6.18 0.12 1.90
C LYS A 57 6.75 1.41 2.49
N ASN A 58 7.16 2.35 1.62
CA ASN A 58 7.67 3.65 2.06
C ASN A 58 6.62 4.42 2.87
N SER A 59 5.35 4.37 2.45
CA SER A 59 4.26 5.00 3.20
C SER A 59 4.06 4.38 4.58
N GLU A 60 4.15 3.05 4.70
CA GLU A 60 4.03 2.34 5.98
C GLU A 60 5.21 2.65 6.92
N GLU A 61 6.42 2.67 6.39
CA GLU A 61 7.62 3.05 7.14
C GLU A 61 7.52 4.49 7.67
N MET A 62 7.08 5.43 6.82
CA MET A 62 6.87 6.81 7.24
C MET A 62 5.76 6.97 8.28
N ALA A 63 4.69 6.16 8.20
CA ALA A 63 3.65 6.15 9.22
C ALA A 63 4.20 5.67 10.58
N ALA A 64 5.04 4.63 10.59
CA ALA A 64 5.68 4.12 11.80
C ALA A 64 6.65 5.15 12.41
N VAL A 65 7.48 5.79 11.59
CA VAL A 65 8.40 6.85 12.02
C VAL A 65 7.62 8.04 12.62
N SER A 66 6.55 8.46 11.96
CA SER A 66 5.69 9.55 12.45
C SER A 66 5.05 9.23 13.79
N ALA A 67 4.54 8.01 13.97
CA ALA A 67 3.94 7.58 15.23
C ALA A 67 4.97 7.61 16.37
N ALA A 68 6.17 7.05 16.14
CA ALA A 68 7.25 7.05 17.12
C ALA A 68 7.68 8.47 17.52
N TYR A 69 7.72 9.41 16.56
CA TYR A 69 8.02 10.81 16.85
C TYR A 69 6.93 11.47 17.71
N ILE A 70 5.65 11.22 17.42
CA ILE A 70 4.53 11.75 18.21
C ILE A 70 4.61 11.23 19.65
N ASP A 71 4.82 9.92 19.83
CA ASP A 71 4.90 9.31 21.15
C ASP A 71 6.08 9.86 21.98
N ALA A 72 7.21 10.15 21.34
CA ALA A 72 8.38 10.73 22.00
C ALA A 72 8.19 12.20 22.41
N ASN A 73 7.27 12.92 21.76
CA ASN A 73 7.12 14.37 21.89
C ASN A 73 5.78 14.81 22.48
N ILE A 74 4.84 13.89 22.70
CA ILE A 74 3.66 14.13 23.54
C ILE A 74 4.13 14.26 25.00
N SER A 75 4.21 15.50 25.48
CA SER A 75 4.31 15.79 26.91
C SER A 75 2.90 15.74 27.49
N LEU A 76 2.66 14.84 28.45
CA LEU A 76 1.46 14.84 29.31
C LEU A 76 1.53 15.98 30.33
#